data_AF-A0A955LRW9-F1
#
_entry.id   AF-A0A955LRW9-F1
#
_cell.length_a   1.000
_cell.length_b   1.000
_cell.length_c   1.000
_cell.angle_alpha   90.00
_cell.angle_beta   90.00
_cell.angle_gamma   90.00
#
_symmetry.space_group_name_H-M   'P 1'
#
loop_
_entity.id
_entity.type
_entity.pdbx_description
1 polymer ?
#
loop_
_entity_poly.entity_id
_entity_poly.type
_entity_poly.pdbx_seq_one_letter_code
_entity_poly.pdbx_strand_id
1 'polypeptide(L)'
;MFIVGNFLIAVATIIGIILWLLTWLIVIRALISWVNPDPYNPIVVFLQRSTDPLLEPIRRQMPRMPVDFSPFIAILVIIFIRVFLVASLTDLGLRLKSEARQSRIINAGVMPLDQGGTADDMMYR
;
A
#
# COMPACT_ATOMS: atom_id res chain seq x y z
N MET A 1 -5.23 -19.15 -2.00
CA MET A 1 -3.86 -19.72 -1.95
C MET A 1 -2.96 -18.85 -1.09
N PHE A 2 -2.35 -19.38 -0.02
CA PHE A 2 -1.59 -18.59 0.96
C PHE A 2 -0.44 -17.78 0.34
N ILE A 3 0.30 -18.36 -0.61
CA ILE A 3 1.44 -17.73 -1.29
C ILE A 3 0.98 -16.51 -2.10
N VAL A 4 -0.09 -16.67 -2.89
CA VAL A 4 -0.65 -15.59 -3.72
C VAL A 4 -1.15 -14.43 -2.85
N GLY A 5 -1.83 -14.72 -1.74
CA GLY A 5 -2.30 -13.68 -0.82
C GLY A 5 -1.15 -12.85 -0.22
N ASN A 6 -0.08 -13.52 0.24
CA ASN A 6 1.10 -12.80 0.75
C ASN A 6 1.82 -12.00 -0.33
N PHE A 7 1.91 -12.53 -1.56
CA PHE A 7 2.52 -11.81 -2.69
C PHE A 7 1.77 -10.50 -3.00
N LEU A 8 0.43 -10.55 -3.08
CA LEU A 8 -0.38 -9.35 -3.33
C LEU A 8 -0.23 -8.30 -2.22
N ILE A 9 -0.22 -8.73 -0.95
CA ILE A 9 0.01 -7.83 0.18
C ILE A 9 1.40 -7.19 0.10
N ALA A 10 2.45 -7.96 -0.25
CA ALA A 10 3.80 -7.44 -0.40
C ALA A 10 3.89 -6.39 -1.53
N VAL A 11 3.28 -6.67 -2.69
CA VAL A 11 3.21 -5.72 -3.80
C VAL A 11 2.47 -4.44 -3.39
N ALA A 12 1.30 -4.57 -2.75
CA ALA A 12 0.53 -3.44 -2.23
C ALA A 12 1.38 -2.59 -1.26
N THR A 13 2.13 -3.24 -0.38
CA THR A 13 3.01 -2.58 0.60
C THR A 13 4.12 -1.79 -0.09
N ILE A 14 4.82 -2.39 -1.07
CA ILE A 14 5.89 -1.72 -1.82
C ILE A 14 5.33 -0.49 -2.55
N ILE A 15 4.20 -0.64 -3.23
CA ILE A 15 3.51 0.49 -3.88
C ILE A 15 3.18 1.58 -2.86
N GLY A 16 2.63 1.20 -1.69
CA GLY A 16 2.31 2.13 -0.61
C GLY A 16 3.52 2.92 -0.10
N ILE A 17 4.68 2.26 0.04
CA ILE A 17 5.95 2.90 0.44
C ILE A 17 6.43 3.88 -0.63
N ILE A 18 6.41 3.50 -1.90
CA ILE A 18 6.81 4.38 -3.02
C ILE A 18 5.92 5.63 -3.05
N LEU A 19 4.60 5.46 -2.95
CA LEU A 19 3.66 6.58 -2.92
C LEU A 19 3.86 7.48 -1.69
N TRP A 20 4.18 6.90 -0.53
CA TRP A 20 4.52 7.67 0.67
C TRP A 20 5.81 8.49 0.47
N LEU A 21 6.86 7.89 -0.09
CA LEU A 21 8.11 8.59 -0.41
C LEU A 21 7.89 9.73 -1.42
N LEU A 22 7.13 9.48 -2.49
CA LEU A 22 6.78 10.50 -3.48
C LEU A 22 6.02 11.68 -2.86
N THR A 23 5.09 11.40 -1.93
CA THR A 23 4.39 12.45 -1.19
C THR A 23 5.38 13.37 -0.47
N TRP A 24 6.34 12.80 0.26
CA TRP A 24 7.35 13.58 0.98
C TRP A 24 8.31 14.33 0.05
N LEU A 25 8.73 13.73 -1.07
CA LEU A 25 9.54 14.44 -2.07
C LEU A 25 8.82 15.68 -2.61
N ILE A 26 7.52 15.57 -2.89
CA ILE A 26 6.70 16.69 -3.36
C ILE A 26 6.54 17.76 -2.27
N VAL A 27 6.30 17.35 -1.02
CA VAL A 27 6.22 18.27 0.12
C VAL A 27 7.54 19.03 0.31
N ILE A 28 8.67 18.32 0.34
CA ILE A 28 9.99 18.93 0.48
C ILE A 28 10.27 19.90 -0.67
N ARG A 29 9.95 19.51 -1.91
CA ARG A 29 10.08 20.39 -3.08
C ARG A 29 9.24 21.67 -2.93
N ALA A 30 8.00 21.54 -2.48
CA ALA A 30 7.11 22.69 -2.28
C ALA A 30 7.66 23.63 -1.19
N LEU A 31 8.12 23.08 -0.06
CA LEU A 31 8.75 23.86 1.01
C LEU A 31 10.01 24.58 0.53
N ILE A 32 10.87 23.87 -0.19
CA ILE A 32 12.10 24.42 -0.75
C ILE A 32 11.79 25.54 -1.75
N SER A 33 10.70 25.45 -2.52
CA SER A 33 10.33 26.50 -3.48
C SER A 33 10.00 27.85 -2.83
N TRP A 34 9.57 27.88 -1.57
CA TRP A 34 9.27 29.12 -0.85
C TRP A 34 10.50 29.89 -0.39
N VAL A 35 11.65 29.23 -0.26
CA VAL A 35 12.90 29.89 0.16
C VAL A 35 13.79 30.31 -1.01
N ASN A 36 13.31 30.16 -2.25
CA ASN A 36 14.03 30.49 -3.48
C ASN A 36 15.45 29.86 -3.53
N PRO A 37 15.54 28.54 -3.67
CA PRO A 37 16.78 27.79 -3.53
C PRO A 37 17.70 27.99 -4.75
N ASP A 38 18.99 27.73 -4.58
CA ASP A 38 19.93 27.68 -5.71
C ASP A 38 19.53 26.55 -6.69
N PRO A 39 19.21 26.87 -7.96
CA PRO A 39 18.79 25.89 -8.96
C PRO A 39 19.87 24.89 -9.34
N TYR A 40 21.15 25.17 -9.07
CA TYR A 40 22.27 24.27 -9.37
C TYR A 40 22.58 23.30 -8.23
N ASN A 41 21.90 23.43 -7.09
CA ASN A 41 22.09 22.53 -5.96
C ASN A 41 21.67 21.09 -6.37
N PRO A 42 22.54 20.08 -6.20
CA PRO A 42 22.24 18.69 -6.55
C PRO A 42 20.94 18.16 -5.95
N ILE A 43 20.59 18.60 -4.73
CA ILE A 43 19.36 18.19 -4.04
C ILE A 43 18.12 18.76 -4.76
N VAL A 44 18.19 20.03 -5.20
CA VAL A 44 17.09 20.67 -5.94
C VAL A 44 16.89 19.99 -7.29
N VAL A 45 17.99 19.73 -8.01
CA VAL A 45 17.96 19.02 -9.31
C VAL A 45 17.39 17.61 -9.14
N PHE A 46 17.78 16.90 -8.09
CA PHE A 46 17.25 15.58 -7.76
C PHE A 46 15.73 15.65 -7.51
N LEU A 47 15.28 16.55 -6.64
CA LEU A 47 13.85 16.73 -6.34
C LEU A 47 13.04 17.05 -7.59
N GLN A 48 13.52 17.97 -8.43
CA GLN A 48 12.89 18.32 -9.70
C GLN A 48 12.78 17.09 -10.60
N ARG A 49 13.90 16.41 -10.91
CA ARG A 49 13.89 15.23 -11.79
C ARG A 49 13.02 14.10 -11.28
N SER A 50 12.97 13.87 -9.97
CA SER A 50 12.16 12.80 -9.39
C SER A 50 10.66 13.12 -9.36
N THR A 51 10.27 14.39 -9.30
CA THR A 51 8.85 14.79 -9.15
C THR A 51 8.23 15.43 -10.39
N ASP A 52 9.04 15.95 -11.33
CA ASP A 52 8.58 16.57 -12.58
C ASP A 52 7.74 15.63 -13.45
N PRO A 53 8.06 14.33 -13.62
CA PRO A 53 7.20 13.43 -14.39
C PRO A 53 5.75 13.36 -13.87
N LEU A 54 5.55 13.61 -12.58
CA LEU A 54 4.24 13.64 -11.96
C LEU A 54 3.61 15.04 -11.95
N LEU A 55 4.42 16.08 -11.76
CA LEU A 55 3.95 17.46 -11.61
C LEU A 55 3.76 18.19 -12.94
N GLU A 56 4.58 17.92 -13.95
CA GLU A 56 4.53 18.61 -15.23
C GLU A 56 3.22 18.36 -16.00
N PRO A 57 2.66 17.13 -16.07
CA PRO A 57 1.35 16.91 -16.68
C PRO A 57 0.23 17.71 -16.00
N ILE A 58 0.28 17.82 -14.67
CA ILE A 58 -0.68 18.58 -13.87
C ILE A 58 -0.53 20.07 -14.16
N ARG A 59 0.70 20.60 -14.15
CA ARG A 59 0.98 22.01 -14.48
C ARG A 59 0.50 22.39 -15.87
N ARG A 60 0.66 21.50 -16.86
CA ARG A 60 0.20 21.73 -18.24
C ARG A 60 -1.32 21.88 -18.35
N GLN A 61 -2.08 21.28 -17.44
CA GLN A 61 -3.54 21.37 -17.40
C GLN A 61 -4.03 22.57 -16.58
N MET A 62 -3.17 23.13 -15.72
CA MET A 62 -3.53 24.27 -14.89
C MET A 62 -3.41 25.60 -15.66
N PRO A 63 -4.27 26.59 -15.35
CA PRO A 63 -4.07 27.97 -15.79
C PRO A 63 -2.73 28.51 -15.29
N ARG A 64 -2.16 29.50 -15.98
CA ARG A 64 -0.97 30.21 -15.50
C ARG A 64 -1.31 30.98 -14.22
N MET A 65 -0.81 30.52 -13.09
CA MET A 65 -1.00 31.13 -11.77
C MET A 65 0.34 31.65 -11.22
N PRO A 66 0.32 32.69 -10.37
CA PRO A 66 1.54 33.22 -9.73
C PRO A 66 2.19 32.23 -8.76
N VAL A 67 1.40 31.30 -8.21
CA VAL A 67 1.86 30.24 -7.30
C VAL A 67 1.55 28.89 -7.94
N ASP A 68 2.50 27.97 -7.87
CA ASP A 68 2.33 26.62 -8.36
C ASP A 68 1.55 25.75 -7.35
N PHE A 69 0.29 25.45 -7.68
CA PHE A 69 -0.56 24.55 -6.90
C PHE A 69 -0.49 23.09 -7.36
N SER A 70 0.32 22.77 -8.39
CA SER A 70 0.50 21.39 -8.84
C SER A 70 0.97 20.42 -7.76
N PRO A 71 1.82 20.80 -6.76
CA PRO A 71 2.19 19.91 -5.67
C PRO A 71 0.99 19.44 -4.85
N PHE A 72 0.03 20.34 -4.60
CA PHE A 72 -1.17 20.03 -3.84
C PHE A 72 -2.06 19.03 -4.58
N ILE A 73 -2.30 19.26 -5.87
CA ILE A 73 -3.10 18.36 -6.71
C ILE A 73 -2.43 16.98 -6.80
N ALA A 74 -1.10 16.93 -7.00
CA ALA A 74 -0.38 15.67 -7.05
C ALA A 74 -0.50 14.88 -5.74
N ILE A 75 -0.40 15.53 -4.58
CA ILE A 75 -0.58 14.88 -3.28
C ILE A 75 -2.00 14.31 -3.16
N LEU A 76 -3.04 15.04 -3.57
CA LEU A 76 -4.42 14.54 -3.57
C LEU A 76 -4.58 13.28 -4.45
N VAL A 77 -4.00 13.29 -5.65
CA VAL A 77 -4.01 12.13 -6.55
C VAL A 77 -3.27 10.95 -5.93
N ILE A 78 -2.10 11.17 -5.32
CA ILE A 78 -1.35 10.12 -4.64
C ILE A 78 -2.16 9.54 -3.48
N ILE A 79 -2.80 10.37 -2.65
CA ILE A 79 -3.65 9.93 -1.55
C ILE A 79 -4.80 9.08 -2.08
N PHE A 80 -5.47 9.53 -3.15
CA PHE A 80 -6.52 8.77 -3.80
C PHE A 80 -6.03 7.39 -4.25
N ILE A 81 -4.88 7.32 -4.93
CA ILE A 81 -4.29 6.04 -5.37
C ILE A 81 -3.94 5.16 -4.17
N ARG A 82 -3.40 5.71 -3.07
CA ARG A 82 -3.11 4.92 -1.86
C ARG A 82 -4.39 4.34 -1.26
N VAL A 83 -5.41 5.17 -1.06
CA VAL A 83 -6.67 4.70 -0.46
C VAL A 83 -7.40 3.73 -1.37
N PHE A 84 -7.36 3.93 -2.68
CA PHE A 84 -8.06 3.09 -3.63
C PHE A 84 -7.26 1.82 -3.97
N LEU A 85 -6.09 1.96 -4.60
CA LEU A 85 -5.33 0.86 -5.17
C LEU A 85 -4.67 0.01 -4.07
N VAL A 86 -3.97 0.64 -3.11
CA VAL A 86 -3.24 -0.11 -2.08
C VAL A 86 -4.22 -0.84 -1.17
N ALA A 87 -5.29 -0.18 -0.72
CA ALA A 87 -6.29 -0.84 0.12
C ALA A 87 -6.97 -2.00 -0.64
N SER A 88 -7.36 -1.80 -1.90
CA SER A 88 -7.99 -2.87 -2.71
C SER A 88 -7.08 -4.10 -2.87
N LEU A 89 -5.79 -3.89 -3.14
CA LEU A 89 -4.82 -4.98 -3.28
C LEU A 89 -4.57 -5.70 -1.95
N THR A 90 -4.48 -4.96 -0.85
CA THR A 90 -4.34 -5.52 0.49
C THR A 90 -5.56 -6.35 0.87
N ASP A 91 -6.77 -5.83 0.67
CA ASP A 91 -8.02 -6.52 0.95
C ASP A 91 -8.16 -7.80 0.14
N LEU A 92 -7.82 -7.75 -1.15
CA LEU A 92 -7.82 -8.93 -2.01
C LEU A 92 -6.83 -10.00 -1.50
N GLY A 93 -5.61 -9.58 -1.13
CA GLY A 93 -4.61 -10.49 -0.58
C GLY A 93 -5.06 -11.13 0.74
N LEU A 94 -5.73 -10.37 1.60
CA LEU A 94 -6.29 -10.88 2.86
C LEU A 94 -7.43 -11.88 2.63
N ARG A 95 -8.36 -11.59 1.70
CA ARG A 95 -9.44 -12.52 1.33
C ARG A 95 -8.88 -13.86 0.84
N LEU A 96 -7.91 -13.83 -0.06
CA LEU A 96 -7.26 -15.04 -0.61
C LEU A 96 -6.48 -15.85 0.45
N LYS A 97 -6.03 -15.19 1.51
CA LYS A 97 -5.38 -15.81 2.66
C LYS A 97 -6.39 -16.47 3.60
N SER A 98 -7.56 -15.86 3.77
CA SER A 98 -8.61 -16.32 4.68
C SER A 98 -9.28 -17.62 4.23
N GLU A 99 -9.54 -17.79 2.93
CA GLU A 99 -10.13 -19.01 2.35
C GLU A 99 -9.27 -20.27 2.60
N ALA A 100 -7.95 -20.11 2.61
CA ALA A 100 -7.00 -21.19 2.88
C ALA A 100 -6.95 -21.57 4.36
N ARG A 101 -7.32 -20.66 5.28
CA ARG A 101 -7.38 -20.91 6.72
C ARG A 101 -8.71 -21.56 7.11
N GLN A 102 -9.81 -21.08 6.55
CA GLN A 102 -11.15 -21.56 6.89
C GLN A 102 -11.35 -23.03 6.49
N SER A 103 -10.85 -23.43 5.31
CA SER A 103 -10.87 -24.84 4.88
C SER A 103 -10.14 -25.79 5.83
N ARG A 104 -9.01 -25.34 6.40
CA ARG A 104 -8.26 -26.12 7.40
C ARG A 104 -9.02 -26.26 8.72
N ILE A 105 -9.67 -25.20 9.18
CA ILE A 105 -10.44 -25.22 10.45
C ILE A 105 -11.68 -26.08 10.32
N ILE A 106 -12.44 -25.95 9.23
CA ILE A 106 -13.64 -26.77 8.98
C ILE A 106 -13.24 -28.26 8.92
N ASN A 107 -12.17 -28.61 8.20
CA ASN A 107 -11.72 -30.00 8.13
C ASN A 107 -11.13 -30.52 9.46
N ALA A 108 -10.50 -29.65 10.26
CA ALA A 108 -9.96 -30.03 11.57
C ALA A 108 -11.04 -30.16 12.66
N GLY A 109 -12.12 -29.36 12.59
CA GLY A 109 -13.26 -29.44 13.50
C GLY A 109 -14.26 -30.56 13.16
N VAL A 110 -14.19 -31.12 11.95
CA VAL A 110 -14.97 -32.28 11.49
C VAL A 110 -14.21 -33.60 11.74
N MET A 111 -13.05 -33.57 12.44
CA MET A 111 -12.44 -34.80 12.93
C MET A 111 -13.44 -35.51 13.87
N PRO A 112 -13.89 -36.73 13.55
CA PRO A 112 -14.78 -37.46 14.44
C PRO A 112 -14.10 -37.58 15.80
N LEU A 113 -14.79 -37.21 16.88
CA LEU A 113 -14.40 -37.61 18.24
C LEU A 113 -14.69 -39.09 18.50
N ASP A 114 -14.71 -39.88 17.44
CA ASP A 114 -14.97 -41.30 17.37
C ASP A 114 -13.67 -41.96 16.89
N GLN A 115 -12.89 -42.46 17.85
CA GLN A 115 -12.47 -43.87 17.91
C GLN A 115 -11.25 -43.99 18.83
N GLY A 116 -11.52 -44.37 20.10
CA GLY A 116 -10.50 -44.99 20.96
C GLY A 116 -10.53 -44.56 22.41
N GLY A 117 -11.50 -45.09 23.17
CA GLY A 117 -11.42 -45.18 24.63
C GLY A 117 -12.12 -44.05 25.38
N THR A 118 -13.45 -44.08 25.37
CA THR A 118 -14.25 -43.47 26.46
C THR A 118 -13.74 -44.01 27.80
N ALA A 119 -13.63 -43.14 28.80
CA ALA A 119 -13.15 -43.50 30.15
C ALA A 119 -13.91 -44.67 30.80
N ASP A 120 -15.12 -44.98 30.30
CA ASP A 120 -15.89 -46.17 30.66
C ASP A 120 -15.20 -47.49 30.32
N ASP A 121 -14.39 -47.55 29.27
CA ASP A 121 -13.68 -48.76 28.83
C ASP A 121 -12.48 -49.12 29.75
N MET A 122 -12.04 -48.19 30.60
CA MET A 122 -10.97 -48.38 31.59
C MET A 122 -11.49 -48.65 33.01
N MET A 123 -12.80 -48.57 33.24
CA MET A 123 -13.44 -48.77 34.55
C MET A 123 -13.98 -50.21 34.75
N TYR A 124 -14.07 -50.98 33.66
CA TYR A 124 -14.59 -52.36 33.62
C TYR A 124 -13.54 -53.40 33.17
N ARG A 125 -12.26 -53.16 33.45
CA ARG A 125 -11.18 -54.16 33.32
C ARG A 125 -10.38 -54.29 34.59
#